data_AF-A0A968JMY4-F1
#
_entry.id   AF-A0A968JMY4-F1
#
_cell.length_a   1.000
_cell.length_b   1.000
_cell.length_c   1.000
_cell.angle_alpha   90.00
_cell.angle_beta   90.00
_cell.angle_gamma   90.00
#
_symmetry.space_group_name_H-M   'P 1'
#
loop_
_entity.id
_entity.type
_entity.pdbx_description
1 polymer ?
#
loop_
_entity_poly.entity_id
_entity_poly.type
_entity_poly.pdbx_seq_one_letter_code
_entity_poly.pdbx_strand_id
1 'polypeptide(L)' 'MEWKKGSVLVTEKDDKTEVIVVNKLLPPGVKLLEEAKGIITADYQTYLETEWVKTLREKYKITVNQDVLKKVK' A
#
# COMPACT_ATOMS: atom_id res chain seq x y z
N MET A 1 16.86 -15.16 -15.45
CA MET A 1 15.50 -15.74 -15.40
C MET A 1 14.68 -15.01 -16.45
N GLU A 2 14.47 -15.64 -17.59
CA GLU A 2 13.70 -15.05 -18.70
C GLU A 2 12.22 -15.32 -18.47
N TRP A 3 11.45 -14.27 -18.19
CA TRP A 3 10.00 -14.37 -18.09
C TRP A 3 9.41 -14.82 -19.43
N LYS A 4 8.83 -16.03 -19.47
CA LYS A 4 8.14 -16.56 -20.65
C LYS A 4 6.62 -16.54 -20.43
N LYS A 5 5.86 -16.10 -21.43
CA LYS A 5 4.39 -16.08 -21.41
C LYS A 5 3.83 -17.49 -21.15
N GLY A 6 2.92 -17.64 -20.19
CA GLY A 6 2.33 -18.93 -19.80
C GLY A 6 3.10 -19.70 -18.73
N SER A 7 4.14 -19.10 -18.13
CA SER A 7 4.86 -19.71 -17.00
C SER A 7 3.99 -19.62 -15.74
N VAL A 8 3.77 -20.76 -15.10
CA VAL A 8 3.23 -20.85 -13.74
C VAL A 8 4.42 -21.03 -12.80
N LEU A 9 4.69 -20.03 -11.97
CA LEU A 9 5.70 -20.11 -10.92
C LEU A 9 4.96 -20.31 -9.60
N VAL A 10 5.19 -21.44 -8.96
CA VAL A 10 4.69 -21.70 -7.60
C VAL A 10 5.83 -21.38 -6.65
N THR A 11 5.61 -20.45 -5.73
CA THR A 11 6.55 -20.11 -4.67
C THR A 11 5.87 -20.33 -3.33
N GLU A 12 6.56 -21.04 -2.44
CA GLU A 12 6.19 -21.11 -1.04
C GLU A 12 6.93 -20.00 -0.28
N LYS A 13 6.16 -19.08 0.28
CA LYS A 13 6.64 -18.10 1.26
C LYS A 13 5.71 -18.15 2.46
N ASP A 14 6.28 -18.32 3.65
CA ASP A 14 5.59 -18.21 4.94
C ASP A 14 4.27 -19.02 5.02
N ASP A 15 4.32 -20.34 4.76
CA ASP A 15 3.16 -21.26 4.77
C ASP A 15 2.01 -20.90 3.81
N LYS A 16 2.26 -20.00 2.85
CA LYS A 16 1.33 -19.67 1.77
C LYS A 16 1.90 -20.08 0.43
N THR A 17 1.13 -20.88 -0.29
CA THR A 17 1.41 -21.22 -1.69
C THR A 17 0.91 -20.09 -2.58
N GLU A 18 1.85 -19.32 -3.15
CA GLU A 18 1.53 -18.31 -4.15
C GLU A 18 1.76 -18.88 -5.55
N VAL A 19 0.70 -18.91 -6.35
CA VAL A 19 0.74 -19.37 -7.74
C VAL A 19 0.72 -18.14 -8.65
N ILE A 20 1.85 -17.84 -9.29
CA ILE A 20 2.03 -16.70 -10.18
C ILE A 20 1.90 -17.20 -11.62
N VAL A 21 0.82 -16.81 -12.29
CA VAL A 21 0.60 -17.13 -13.72
C VAL A 21 0.86 -15.89 -14.57
N VAL A 22 1.86 -15.98 -15.45
CA VAL A 22 2.24 -14.87 -16.32
C VAL A 22 1.38 -14.87 -17.58
N ASN A 23 0.25 -14.18 -17.53
CA ASN A 23 -0.71 -14.12 -18.64
C ASN A 23 -0.21 -13.31 -19.86
N LYS A 24 0.58 -12.25 -19.63
CA LYS A 24 1.07 -11.37 -20.71
C LYS A 24 2.36 -10.65 -20.27
N LEU A 25 3.35 -10.61 -21.16
CA LEU A 25 4.46 -9.65 -21.07
C LEU A 25 4.03 -8.35 -21.75
N LEU A 26 4.08 -7.25 -21.02
CA LEU A 26 3.87 -5.90 -21.57
C LEU A 26 5.24 -5.34 -22.00
N PRO A 27 5.37 -4.77 -23.21
CA PRO A 27 6.59 -4.09 -23.61
C PRO A 27 6.82 -2.84 -22.73
N PRO A 28 8.07 -2.39 -22.56
CA PRO A 28 8.34 -1.13 -21.87
C PRO A 28 7.66 0.00 -22.64
N GLY A 29 6.68 0.63 -21.99
CA GLY A 29 5.89 1.71 -22.55
C GLY A 29 5.60 2.75 -21.48
N VAL A 30 5.35 3.98 -21.92
CA VAL A 30 4.85 5.03 -21.02
C VAL A 30 3.51 4.58 -20.46
N LYS A 31 3.45 4.47 -19.13
CA LYS A 31 2.24 4.13 -18.39
C LYS A 31 1.16 5.14 -18.75
N LEU A 32 -0.03 4.67 -19.14
CA LEU A 32 -1.11 5.57 -19.55
C LEU A 32 -1.54 6.42 -18.35
N LEU A 33 -1.97 7.66 -18.62
CA LEU A 33 -2.49 8.54 -17.59
C LEU A 33 -3.63 7.88 -16.81
N GLU A 34 -4.50 7.12 -17.49
CA GLU A 34 -5.59 6.36 -16.85
C GLU A 34 -5.08 5.29 -15.87
N GLU A 35 -3.95 4.66 -16.14
CA GLU A 35 -3.33 3.65 -15.25
C GLU A 35 -2.61 4.29 -14.06
N ALA A 36 -2.13 5.53 -14.21
CA ALA A 36 -1.42 6.27 -13.16
C ALA A 36 -2.37 7.10 -12.29
N LYS A 37 -3.49 7.57 -12.85
CA LYS A 37 -4.47 8.45 -12.20
C LYS A 37 -5.04 7.85 -10.93
N GLY A 38 -5.34 6.54 -10.93
CA GLY A 38 -5.83 5.85 -9.74
C GLY A 38 -4.83 5.91 -8.57
N ILE A 39 -3.56 5.61 -8.85
CA ILE A 39 -2.48 5.61 -7.85
C ILE A 39 -2.23 7.03 -7.35
N ILE A 40 -2.09 7.99 -8.27
CA ILE A 40 -1.84 9.40 -7.92
C ILE A 40 -3.00 9.97 -7.08
N THR A 41 -4.25 9.63 -7.43
CA THR A 41 -5.41 10.07 -6.67
C THR A 41 -5.42 9.46 -5.27
N ALA A 42 -5.11 8.16 -5.15
CA ALA A 42 -5.03 7.48 -3.85
C ALA A 42 -3.95 8.11 -2.95
N ASP A 43 -2.74 8.34 -3.48
CA ASP A 43 -1.65 8.97 -2.73
C ASP A 43 -2.03 10.37 -2.26
N TYR A 44 -2.71 11.15 -3.12
CA TYR A 44 -3.17 12.48 -2.76
C TYR A 44 -4.27 12.45 -1.67
N GLN A 45 -5.17 11.47 -1.69
CA GLN A 45 -6.14 11.28 -0.61
C GLN A 45 -5.44 10.97 0.72
N THR A 46 -4.44 10.07 0.71
CA THR A 46 -3.65 9.74 1.91
C THR A 46 -2.92 10.97 2.47
N TYR A 47 -2.38 11.81 1.59
CA TYR A 47 -1.78 13.08 2.01
C TYR A 47 -2.80 13.99 2.71
N LEU A 48 -3.98 14.18 2.12
CA LEU A 48 -5.04 15.02 2.70
C LEU A 48 -5.53 14.48 4.04
N GLU A 49 -5.70 13.17 4.18
CA GLU A 49 -6.09 12.54 5.45
C GLU A 49 -5.04 12.75 6.53
N THR A 50 -3.75 12.63 6.18
CA THR A 50 -2.64 12.84 7.12
C THR A 50 -2.63 14.28 7.64
N GLU A 51 -2.73 15.25 6.74
CA GLU A 51 -2.78 16.67 7.09
C GLU A 51 -4.03 17.01 7.90
N TRP A 52 -5.18 16.39 7.58
CA TRP A 52 -6.41 16.57 8.34
C TRP A 52 -6.29 16.06 9.78
N VAL A 53 -5.76 14.85 9.97
CA VAL A 53 -5.52 14.27 11.31
C VAL A 53 -4.53 15.14 12.10
N LYS A 54 -3.47 15.63 11.46
CA LYS A 54 -2.49 16.53 12.08
C LYS A 54 -3.15 17.82 12.55
N THR A 55 -3.95 18.45 11.69
CA THR A 55 -4.70 19.68 12.02
C THR A 55 -5.65 19.46 13.20
N LEU A 56 -6.32 18.30 13.26
CA LEU A 56 -7.20 17.96 14.38
C LEU A 56 -6.40 17.77 15.68
N ARG A 57 -5.25 17.09 15.63
CA ARG A 57 -4.36 16.93 16.80
C ARG A 57 -3.78 18.25 17.31
N GLU A 58 -3.53 19.19 16.41
CA GLU A 58 -3.07 20.54 16.78
C GLU A 58 -4.21 21.38 17.38
N LYS A 59 -5.41 21.30 16.80
CA LYS A 59 -6.58 22.06 17.26
C LYS A 59 -7.10 21.57 18.62
N TYR A 60 -7.03 20.27 18.88
CA TYR A 60 -7.51 19.66 20.12
C TYR A 60 -6.33 19.15 20.95
N LYS A 61 -6.04 19.80 22.09
CA LYS A 61 -5.04 19.30 23.04
C LYS A 61 -5.44 17.91 23.55
N ILE A 62 -4.71 16.88 23.10
CA ILE A 62 -4.86 15.52 23.62
C ILE A 62 -3.91 15.36 24.80
N THR A 63 -4.46 15.20 26.00
CA THR A 63 -3.68 14.83 27.19
C THR A 63 -3.70 13.32 27.35
N VAL A 64 -2.62 12.64 26.97
CA VAL A 64 -2.49 11.18 27.15
C VAL A 64 -2.00 10.88 28.56
N ASN A 65 -2.82 10.23 29.37
CA ASN A 65 -2.40 9.74 30.68
C ASN A 65 -1.62 8.43 30.53
N GLN A 66 -0.28 8.55 30.52
CA GLN A 66 0.62 7.42 30.30
C GLN A 66 0.60 6.39 31.45
N ASP A 67 0.21 6.79 32.67
CA ASP A 67 0.19 5.91 33.84
C ASP A 67 -0.92 4.86 33.75
N VAL A 68 -2.09 5.23 33.21
CA VAL A 68 -3.19 4.29 32.95
C VAL A 68 -2.87 3.41 31.75
N LEU A 69 -2.27 3.98 30.69
CA LEU A 69 -1.93 3.25 29.47
C LEU A 69 -0.96 2.09 29.74
N LYS A 70 0.00 2.28 30.65
CA LYS A 70 0.95 1.23 31.06
C LYS A 70 0.31 0.07 31.83
N LYS A 71 -0.85 0.28 32.46
CA LYS A 71 -1.56 -0.78 33.22
C LYS A 71 -2.39 -1.72 32.36
N VAL A 72 -2.66 -1.35 31.11
CA VAL A 72 -3.52 -2.10 30.17
C VAL A 72 -2.68 -2.88 29.14
N LYS A 73 -1.35 -2.72 29.14
CA LYS A 73 -0.44 -3.34 28.17
C LYS A 73 0.17 -4.64 28.66
#